data_AF-A0A2S9F8L0-F1
#
_entry.id   AF-A0A2S9F8L0-F1
#
_cell.length_a   1.000
_cell.length_b   1.000
_cell.length_c   1.000
_cell.angle_alpha   90.00
_cell.angle_beta   90.00
_cell.angle_gamma   90.00
#
_symmetry.space_group_name_H-M   'P 1'
#
loop_
_entity.id
_entity.type
_entity.pdbx_description
1 polymer ?
#
loop_
_entity_poly.entity_id
_entity_poly.type
_entity_poly.pdbx_seq_one_letter_code
_entity_poly.pdbx_strand_id
1 'polypeptide(L)'
;MTIERILNQAIAEWAVPGAIAAVTAPGRAPRVYVAGDDGFGTPLRRDTIMRIASITKPIVATVALSLVETGSAALSDPITRWLPELADRPVLRADDAPLDDTV
;
A
#
# COMPACT_ATOMS: atom_id res chain seq x y z
N MET A 1 -27.25 6.10 -3.64
CA MET A 1 -26.23 5.43 -4.47
C MET A 1 -25.71 4.25 -3.69
N THR A 2 -25.81 3.02 -4.20
CA THR A 2 -25.33 1.81 -3.50
C THR A 2 -23.85 1.56 -3.80
N ILE A 3 -23.14 0.85 -2.91
CA ILE A 3 -21.70 0.55 -3.09
C ILE A 3 -21.48 -0.37 -4.29
N GLU A 4 -22.39 -1.31 -4.53
CA GLU A 4 -22.41 -2.19 -5.69
C GLU A 4 -22.41 -1.39 -7.00
N ARG A 5 -23.18 -0.30 -7.06
CA ARG A 5 -23.21 0.57 -8.24
C ARG A 5 -21.89 1.31 -8.43
N ILE A 6 -21.29 1.82 -7.34
CA ILE A 6 -19.98 2.48 -7.37
C ILE A 6 -18.91 1.51 -7.88
N LEU A 7 -18.91 0.28 -7.36
CA LEU A 7 -17.92 -0.74 -7.72
C LEU A 7 -17.99 -1.11 -9.20
N ASN A 8 -19.20 -1.36 -9.72
CA ASN A 8 -19.39 -1.66 -11.14
C ASN A 8 -19.03 -0.46 -12.04
N GLN A 9 -19.31 0.76 -11.60
CA GLN A 9 -18.91 1.97 -12.32
C GLN A 9 -17.38 2.10 -12.39
N ALA A 10 -16.67 1.89 -11.28
CA ALA A 10 -15.20 1.95 -11.25
C ALA A 10 -14.55 0.85 -12.12
N ILE A 11 -15.12 -0.36 -12.13
CA ILE A 11 -14.69 -1.46 -13.02
C ILE A 11 -14.74 -1.01 -14.48
N ALA A 12 -15.86 -0.41 -14.90
CA ALA A 12 -16.03 0.08 -16.26
C ALA A 12 -15.12 1.28 -16.58
N GLU A 13 -15.03 2.27 -15.68
CA GLU A 13 -14.23 3.49 -15.87
C GLU A 13 -12.73 3.23 -15.94
N TRP A 14 -12.22 2.31 -15.10
CA TRP A 14 -10.79 1.99 -15.05
C TRP A 14 -10.40 0.82 -15.95
N ALA A 15 -11.36 0.26 -16.69
CA ALA A 15 -11.17 -0.89 -17.56
C ALA A 15 -10.43 -2.06 -16.86
N VAL A 16 -10.83 -2.35 -15.62
CA VAL A 16 -10.29 -3.48 -14.83
C VAL A 16 -11.27 -4.65 -14.87
N PRO A 17 -10.80 -5.92 -14.82
CA PRO A 17 -11.67 -7.11 -14.98
C PRO A 17 -12.60 -7.36 -13.79
N GLY A 18 -12.22 -6.87 -12.60
CA GLY A 18 -12.99 -7.05 -11.38
C GLY A 18 -12.40 -6.26 -10.22
N ALA A 19 -13.21 -6.13 -9.16
CA ALA A 19 -12.83 -5.41 -7.96
C ALA A 19 -13.52 -5.99 -6.72
N ILE A 20 -12.87 -5.80 -5.56
CA ILE A 20 -13.41 -6.13 -4.24
C ILE A 20 -13.34 -4.86 -3.39
N ALA A 21 -14.44 -4.51 -2.73
CA ALA A 21 -14.49 -3.41 -1.77
C ALA A 21 -14.94 -3.92 -0.40
N ALA A 22 -14.19 -3.57 0.65
CA ALA A 22 -14.57 -3.84 2.04
C ALA A 22 -14.86 -2.52 2.75
N VAL A 23 -16.01 -2.41 3.40
CA VAL A 23 -16.40 -1.26 4.20
C VAL A 23 -16.59 -1.69 5.65
N THR A 24 -15.88 -1.02 6.55
CA THR A 24 -15.89 -1.29 7.98
C THR A 24 -16.33 -0.04 8.75
N ALA A 25 -16.93 -0.25 9.92
CA ALA A 25 -17.29 0.81 10.85
C ALA A 25 -17.17 0.29 12.29
N PRO A 26 -16.89 1.14 13.29
CA PRO A 26 -16.80 0.72 14.68
C PRO A 26 -18.03 -0.08 15.14
N GLY A 27 -17.80 -1.23 15.76
CA GLY A 27 -18.86 -2.12 16.25
C GLY A 27 -19.67 -2.85 15.17
N ARG A 28 -19.28 -2.78 13.88
CA ARG A 28 -19.96 -3.46 12.78
C ARG A 28 -19.04 -4.43 12.07
N ALA A 29 -19.57 -5.60 11.71
CA ALA A 29 -18.86 -6.54 10.86
C ALA A 29 -18.57 -5.91 9.48
N PRO A 30 -17.40 -6.20 8.87
CA PRO A 30 -17.08 -5.74 7.52
C PRO A 30 -18.15 -6.19 6.51
N ARG A 31 -18.57 -5.26 5.65
CA ARG A 31 -19.35 -5.58 4.46
C ARG A 31 -18.42 -5.65 3.27
N VAL A 32 -18.45 -6.76 2.54
CA VAL A 32 -17.60 -7.01 1.38
C VAL A 32 -18.47 -7.08 0.14
N TYR A 33 -18.07 -6.32 -0.88
CA TYR A 33 -18.70 -6.24 -2.18
C TYR A 33 -17.71 -6.76 -3.22
N VAL A 34 -18.18 -7.60 -4.13
CA VAL A 34 -17.34 -8.30 -5.12
C VAL A 34 -18.02 -8.19 -6.47
N ALA A 35 -17.27 -7.85 -7.51
CA ALA A 35 -17.76 -7.79 -8.89
C ALA A 35 -16.64 -8.13 -9.89
N GLY A 36 -17.01 -8.80 -10.99
CA GLY A 36 -16.08 -9.17 -12.06
C GLY A 36 -15.24 -10.43 -11.78
N ASP A 37 -14.15 -10.57 -12.52
CA ASP A 37 -13.25 -11.72 -12.51
C ASP A 37 -11.78 -11.32 -12.29
N ASP A 38 -10.91 -12.31 -12.18
CA ASP A 38 -9.48 -12.16 -11.92
C ASP A 38 -8.62 -11.72 -13.12
N GLY A 39 -9.24 -11.39 -14.25
CA GLY A 39 -8.59 -11.09 -15.52
C GLY A 39 -8.32 -12.32 -16.39
N PHE A 40 -8.60 -13.52 -15.88
CA PHE A 40 -8.50 -14.79 -16.59
C PHE A 40 -9.86 -15.50 -16.68
N GLY A 41 -10.95 -14.82 -16.31
CA GLY A 41 -12.31 -15.34 -16.36
C GLY A 41 -12.74 -16.12 -15.11
N THR A 42 -11.92 -16.18 -14.05
CA THR A 42 -12.35 -16.79 -12.78
C THR A 42 -13.12 -15.76 -11.95
N PRO A 43 -14.39 -16.00 -11.59
CA PRO A 43 -15.15 -15.06 -10.78
C PRO A 43 -14.46 -14.72 -9.46
N LEU A 44 -14.40 -13.44 -9.14
CA LEU A 44 -13.86 -13.01 -7.85
C LEU A 44 -14.73 -13.51 -6.70
N ARG A 45 -14.08 -13.80 -5.58
CA ARG A 45 -14.71 -14.15 -4.30
C ARG A 45 -14.15 -13.24 -3.22
N ARG A 46 -14.83 -13.18 -2.07
CA ARG A 46 -14.40 -12.36 -0.92
C ARG A 46 -12.98 -12.69 -0.44
N ASP A 47 -12.52 -13.92 -0.71
CA ASP A 47 -11.26 -14.49 -0.29
C ASP A 47 -10.25 -14.65 -1.44
N THR A 48 -10.53 -14.08 -2.61
CA THR A 48 -9.57 -14.08 -3.72
C THR A 48 -8.28 -13.37 -3.31
N ILE A 49 -7.15 -14.05 -3.51
CA ILE A 49 -5.83 -13.49 -3.25
C ILE A 49 -5.50 -12.45 -4.31
N MET A 50 -5.20 -11.22 -3.87
CA MET A 50 -4.85 -10.09 -4.73
C MET A 50 -3.40 -9.69 -4.52
N ARG A 51 -2.75 -9.20 -5.58
CA ARG A 51 -1.46 -8.49 -5.44
C ARG A 51 -1.74 -7.08 -4.93
N ILE A 52 -1.18 -6.75 -3.77
CA ILE A 52 -1.51 -5.50 -3.06
C ILE A 52 -0.53 -4.35 -3.34
N ALA A 53 0.59 -4.62 -4.04
CA ALA A 53 1.60 -3.62 -4.43
C ALA A 53 1.98 -2.66 -3.28
N SER A 54 1.86 -1.34 -3.48
CA SER A 54 2.22 -0.34 -2.48
C SER A 54 1.37 -0.37 -1.20
N ILE A 55 0.26 -1.12 -1.14
CA ILE A 55 -0.47 -1.36 0.12
C ILE A 55 0.41 -2.13 1.13
N THR A 56 1.50 -2.76 0.69
CA THR A 56 2.54 -3.30 1.60
C THR A 56 3.17 -2.22 2.48
N LYS A 57 3.28 -0.97 2.01
CA LYS A 57 3.93 0.13 2.75
C LYS A 57 3.30 0.40 4.13
N PRO A 58 1.98 0.63 4.25
CA PRO A 58 1.37 0.83 5.57
C PRO A 58 1.52 -0.39 6.48
N ILE A 59 1.52 -1.62 5.94
CA ILE A 59 1.73 -2.84 6.74
C ILE A 59 3.13 -2.85 7.36
N VAL A 60 4.17 -2.60 6.55
CA VAL A 60 5.57 -2.53 7.03
C VAL A 60 5.78 -1.32 7.95
N ALA A 61 5.15 -0.19 7.66
CA ALA A 61 5.21 1.00 8.51
C ALA A 61 4.62 0.71 9.91
N THR A 62 3.51 -0.03 10.00
CA THR A 62 2.96 -0.46 11.29
C THR A 62 3.97 -1.31 12.07
N VAL A 63 4.63 -2.27 11.41
CA VAL A 63 5.67 -3.09 12.06
C VAL A 63 6.84 -2.22 12.56
N ALA A 64 7.31 -1.27 11.73
CA ALA A 64 8.37 -0.35 12.13
C ALA A 64 7.96 0.51 13.34
N LEU A 65 6.74 1.02 13.36
CA LEU A 65 6.22 1.81 14.49
C LEU A 65 6.04 0.96 15.75
N SER A 66 5.72 -0.34 15.65
CA SER A 66 5.74 -1.25 16.80
C SER A 66 7.14 -1.45 17.38
N LEU A 67 8.19 -1.42 16.54
CA LEU A 67 9.58 -1.44 17.04
C LEU A 67 9.92 -0.13 17.77
N VAL A 68 9.37 1.00 17.32
CA VAL A 68 9.50 2.29 18.02
C VAL A 68 8.78 2.27 19.36
N GLU A 69 7.54 1.78 19.40
CA GLU A 69 6.74 1.67 20.62
C GLU A 69 7.42 0.81 21.69
N THR A 70 8.11 -0.26 21.28
CA THR A 70 8.84 -1.15 22.20
C THR A 70 10.26 -0.66 22.54
N GLY A 71 10.70 0.47 21.98
CA GLY A 71 12.04 1.03 22.20
C GLY A 71 13.17 0.27 21.48
N SER A 72 12.84 -0.65 20.57
CA SER A 72 13.82 -1.39 19.76
C SER A 72 14.46 -0.54 18.66
N ALA A 73 13.80 0.56 18.27
CA ALA A 73 14.31 1.59 17.37
C ALA A 73 13.77 2.96 17.82
N ALA A 74 14.46 4.05 17.48
CA ALA A 74 13.90 5.40 17.56
C ALA A 74 13.63 5.96 16.16
N LEU A 75 12.62 6.82 16.00
CA LEU A 75 12.39 7.52 14.72
C LEU A 75 13.58 8.40 14.30
N SER A 76 14.39 8.84 15.27
CA SER A 76 15.60 9.63 15.06
C SER A 76 16.86 8.79 14.91
N ASP A 77 16.79 7.47 15.04
CA ASP A 77 17.97 6.63 14.84
C ASP A 77 18.45 6.76 13.39
N PRO A 78 19.76 6.96 13.15
CA PRO A 78 20.28 6.98 11.79
C PRO A 78 20.17 5.59 11.17
N ILE A 79 19.76 5.52 9.91
CA ILE A 79 19.61 4.23 9.21
C ILE A 79 20.93 3.45 9.14
N THR A 80 22.07 4.14 9.18
CA THR A 80 23.42 3.58 9.18
C THR A 80 23.72 2.68 10.39
N ARG A 81 22.92 2.76 11.46
CA ARG A 81 22.96 1.81 12.58
C ARG A 81 22.67 0.37 12.12
N TRP A 82 21.81 0.21 11.12
CA TRP A 82 21.40 -1.10 10.60
C TRP A 82 21.91 -1.37 9.18
N LEU A 83 22.05 -0.31 8.37
CA LEU A 83 22.51 -0.38 6.96
C LEU A 83 23.72 0.54 6.77
N PRO A 84 24.92 0.16 7.26
CA PRO A 84 26.13 0.99 7.17
C PRO A 84 26.53 1.32 5.72
N GLU A 85 26.13 0.51 4.73
CA GLU A 85 26.30 0.76 3.30
C GLU A 85 25.50 1.96 2.76
N LEU A 86 24.64 2.55 3.57
CA LEU A 86 23.93 3.80 3.28
C LEU A 86 24.61 5.02 3.92
N ALA A 87 25.80 4.88 4.51
CA ALA A 87 26.59 6.02 4.94
C ALA A 87 27.01 6.89 3.73
N ASP A 88 27.11 8.20 3.98
CA ASP A 88 27.65 9.21 3.04
C ASP A 88 27.05 9.16 1.62
N ARG A 89 25.76 8.80 1.52
CA ARG A 89 25.05 8.78 0.24
C ARG A 89 24.85 10.22 -0.25
N PRO A 90 25.33 10.56 -1.46
CA PRO A 90 25.08 11.87 -2.03
C PRO A 90 23.58 12.05 -2.31
N VAL A 91 23.05 13.22 -1.99
CA VAL A 91 21.64 13.58 -2.19
C VAL A 91 21.56 14.63 -3.29
N LEU A 92 20.66 14.46 -4.27
CA LEU A 92 20.46 15.48 -5.30
C LEU A 92 20.03 16.82 -4.68
N ARG A 93 20.55 17.93 -5.18
CA ARG A 93 20.15 19.27 -4.70
C ARG A 93 18.71 19.62 -5.02
N ALA A 94 18.18 19.07 -6.11
CA ALA A 94 16.79 19.20 -6.55
C ALA A 94 16.36 17.92 -7.30
N ASP A 95 15.06 17.65 -7.34
CA ASP A 95 14.49 16.43 -7.94
C ASP A 95 14.82 16.26 -9.43
N ASP A 96 15.08 17.37 -10.14
CA ASP A 96 15.40 17.42 -11.56
C ASP A 96 16.87 17.80 -11.85
N ALA A 97 17.71 17.87 -10.82
CA ALA A 97 19.13 18.19 -10.97
C ALA A 97 19.90 17.08 -11.73
N PRO A 98 20.99 17.42 -12.44
CA PRO A 98 21.94 16.44 -12.95
C PRO A 98 22.43 15.48 -11.85
N LEU A 99 22.72 14.22 -12.22
CA LEU A 99 23.10 13.17 -11.25
C LEU A 99 24.42 13.46 -10.49
N ASP A 100 25.24 14.37 -11.01
CA ASP A 100 26.49 14.84 -10.41
C ASP A 100 26.31 16.10 -9.54
N ASP A 101 25.12 16.72 -9.50
CA ASP A 101 24.82 17.85 -8.62
C ASP A 101 24.19 17.39 -7.30
N THR A 102 25.07 17.01 -6.38
CA THR A 102 24.69 16.44 -5.08
C THR A 102 25.26 17.22 -3.89
N VAL A 103 24.68 16.97 -2.70
CA VAL A 103 25.17 17.33 -1.36
C VAL A 103 25.47 16.09 -0.53
#